data_AF-A0A7J3XKK3-F1
#
_entry.id   AF-A0A7J3XKK3-F1
#
_cell.length_a   1.000
_cell.length_b   1.000
_cell.length_c   1.000
_cell.angle_alpha   90.00
_cell.angle_beta   90.00
_cell.angle_gamma   90.00
#
_symmetry.space_group_name_H-M   'P 1'
#
loop_
_entity.id
_entity.type
_entity.pdbx_description
1 polymer ?
#
loop_
_entity_poly.entity_id
_entity_poly.type
_entity_poly.pdbx_seq_one_letter_code
_entity_poly.pdbx_strand_id
1 'polypeptide(L)'
;MSESAYSALEINGRHVKIKEGIKESLANVDAIIFDCDGVLIDIRDSYNKAIHKTVEYIFSIMPVDVDGPITTDTQIDALRMCGGFNNDWDTTYVLSEWTFLNMPKECVKYFSDAMSNLEVSSSLTDMINFLSNSFRKNRCKMSLQEHRDKFIEMLRKLMKSKTYLDRYDIDTIMDMIAAEKELTNELRQFRKFLGYPGNFGECLLVTVFDELFYGAEGVEAVYNTKPFFFNGPGLFQNEKPLIKE
;
A
#
# COMPACT_ATOMS: atom_id res chain seq x y z
N MET A 1 19.48 4.94 17.57
CA MET A 1 20.27 4.57 16.40
C MET A 1 21.59 4.05 16.95
N SER A 2 21.81 2.75 16.95
CA SER A 2 23.16 2.23 17.21
C SER A 2 24.05 2.67 16.05
N GLU A 3 25.28 3.07 16.36
CA GLU A 3 26.33 3.35 15.38
C GLU A 3 26.47 2.19 14.38
N SER A 4 26.79 2.54 13.13
CA SER A 4 26.59 1.71 11.95
C SER A 4 27.37 0.40 12.00
N ALA A 5 26.67 -0.74 12.03
CA ALA A 5 27.23 -2.08 11.83
C ALA A 5 27.72 -2.33 10.39
N TYR A 6 28.00 -1.28 9.61
CA TYR A 6 28.34 -1.33 8.19
C TYR A 6 29.43 -0.30 7.86
N SER A 7 30.49 -0.73 7.17
CA SER A 7 31.49 0.13 6.57
C SER A 7 31.07 0.54 5.15
N ALA A 8 31.25 1.81 4.80
CA ALA A 8 31.10 2.27 3.41
C ALA A 8 32.38 1.96 2.61
N LEU A 9 32.19 1.57 1.35
CA LEU A 9 33.22 1.26 0.37
C LEU A 9 32.85 1.92 -0.95
N GLU A 10 33.86 2.25 -1.76
CA GLU A 10 33.65 2.65 -3.15
C GLU A 10 34.21 1.57 -4.06
N ILE A 11 33.37 0.98 -4.91
CA ILE A 11 33.73 -0.07 -5.86
C ILE A 11 33.25 0.37 -7.23
N ASN A 12 34.17 0.52 -8.18
CA ASN A 12 33.88 0.96 -9.56
C ASN A 12 33.04 2.27 -9.60
N GLY A 13 33.35 3.23 -8.73
CA GLY A 13 32.62 4.50 -8.62
C GLY A 13 31.23 4.40 -7.98
N ARG A 14 30.87 3.25 -7.40
CA ARG A 14 29.60 3.02 -6.70
C ARG A 14 29.83 2.92 -5.20
N HIS A 15 28.92 3.53 -4.44
CA HIS A 15 28.92 3.42 -2.98
C HIS A 15 28.29 2.10 -2.57
N VAL A 16 29.05 1.30 -1.81
CA VAL A 16 28.64 0.00 -1.31
C VAL A 16 28.77 0.00 0.20
N LYS A 17 27.84 -0.66 0.91
CA LYS A 17 27.94 -0.86 2.35
C LYS A 17 28.19 -2.34 2.62
N ILE A 18 29.22 -2.64 3.41
CA ILE A 18 29.54 -3.99 3.86
C ILE A 18 29.33 -4.08 5.37
N LYS A 19 28.73 -5.16 5.86
CA LYS A 19 28.61 -5.37 7.30
C LYS A 19 30.01 -5.43 7.93
N GLU A 20 30.20 -4.84 9.09
CA GLU A 20 31.49 -4.92 9.77
C GLU A 20 31.80 -6.37 10.17
N GLY A 21 33.08 -6.76 10.03
CA GLY A 21 33.56 -8.10 10.39
C GLY A 21 33.24 -9.22 9.39
N ILE A 22 32.54 -8.97 8.28
CA ILE A 22 32.20 -10.05 7.31
C ILE A 22 33.17 -10.17 6.12
N LYS A 23 34.18 -9.30 6.00
CA LYS A 23 35.05 -9.23 4.80
C LYS A 23 35.73 -10.57 4.48
N GLU A 24 36.32 -11.21 5.48
CA GLU A 24 37.00 -12.51 5.30
C GLU A 24 36.00 -13.62 4.96
N SER A 25 34.83 -13.65 5.60
CA SER A 25 33.78 -14.61 5.28
C SER A 25 33.25 -14.41 3.86
N LEU A 26 33.08 -13.16 3.42
CA LEU A 26 32.62 -12.83 2.06
C LEU A 26 33.65 -13.23 0.99
N ALA A 27 34.95 -13.16 1.29
CA ALA A 27 36.00 -13.59 0.37
C ALA A 27 36.04 -15.11 0.15
N ASN A 28 35.44 -15.89 1.05
CA ASN A 28 35.45 -17.35 1.04
C ASN A 28 34.07 -17.95 0.67
N VAL A 29 33.21 -17.21 -0.02
CA VAL A 29 31.91 -17.74 -0.47
C VAL A 29 32.08 -18.56 -1.75
N ASP A 30 31.51 -19.76 -1.78
CA ASP A 30 31.49 -20.62 -2.97
C ASP A 30 30.26 -20.41 -3.86
N ALA A 31 29.22 -19.74 -3.32
CA ALA A 31 27.96 -19.53 -4.00
C ALA A 31 27.34 -18.17 -3.65
N ILE A 32 26.60 -17.61 -4.60
CA ILE A 32 25.79 -16.41 -4.42
C ILE A 32 24.35 -16.77 -4.80
N ILE A 33 23.40 -16.46 -3.92
CA ILE A 33 21.97 -16.65 -4.17
C ILE A 33 21.38 -15.25 -4.36
N PHE A 34 20.72 -15.05 -5.50
CA PHE A 34 20.02 -13.82 -5.79
C PHE A 34 18.52 -14.02 -5.54
N ASP A 35 17.91 -13.06 -4.86
CA ASP A 35 16.46 -12.90 -4.90
C ASP A 35 16.04 -12.35 -6.28
N CYS A 36 14.78 -12.48 -6.65
CA CYS A 36 14.26 -11.99 -7.92
C CYS A 36 13.84 -10.52 -7.81
N ASP A 37 12.80 -10.25 -7.05
CA ASP A 37 12.09 -8.97 -7.05
C ASP A 37 12.87 -7.93 -6.26
N GLY A 38 13.14 -6.78 -6.88
CA GLY A 38 13.96 -5.72 -6.28
C GLY A 38 15.47 -6.01 -6.23
N VAL A 39 15.91 -7.18 -6.70
CA VAL A 39 17.33 -7.55 -6.83
C VAL A 39 17.71 -7.79 -8.29
N LEU A 40 17.07 -8.74 -8.96
CA LEU A 40 17.27 -9.03 -10.39
C LEU A 40 16.27 -8.28 -11.27
N ILE A 41 15.06 -8.00 -10.75
CA ILE A 41 13.95 -7.40 -11.49
C ILE A 41 13.58 -6.05 -10.86
N ASP A 42 13.46 -5.02 -11.69
CA ASP A 42 12.96 -3.70 -11.29
C ASP A 42 11.44 -3.74 -11.24
N ILE A 43 10.92 -3.69 -10.00
CA ILE A 43 9.49 -3.78 -9.70
C ILE A 43 8.80 -2.43 -9.50
N ARG A 44 9.53 -1.31 -9.66
CA ARG A 44 8.97 0.02 -9.37
C ARG A 44 7.82 0.38 -10.31
N ASP A 45 7.90 -0.03 -11.58
CA ASP A 45 6.85 0.16 -12.58
C ASP A 45 5.76 -0.93 -12.55
N SER A 46 5.85 -1.91 -11.63
CA SER A 46 4.84 -2.97 -11.41
C SER A 46 4.18 -2.86 -10.04
N TYR A 47 4.75 -3.47 -8.99
CA TYR A 47 4.17 -3.57 -7.65
C TYR A 47 3.96 -2.20 -6.99
N ASN A 48 4.99 -1.33 -6.94
CA ASN A 48 4.82 0.00 -6.33
C ASN A 48 3.73 0.80 -7.05
N LYS A 49 3.71 0.71 -8.39
CA LYS A 49 2.70 1.35 -9.22
C LYS A 49 1.30 0.78 -9.00
N ALA A 50 1.17 -0.53 -8.76
CA ALA A 50 -0.09 -1.18 -8.40
C ALA A 50 -0.58 -0.70 -7.03
N ILE A 51 0.31 -0.58 -6.02
CA ILE A 51 -0.02 0.01 -4.71
C ILE A 51 -0.56 1.44 -4.90
N HIS A 52 0.19 2.29 -5.59
CA HIS A 52 -0.21 3.69 -5.82
C HIS A 52 -1.56 3.79 -6.51
N LYS A 53 -1.74 3.08 -7.63
CA LYS A 53 -2.98 3.12 -8.42
C LYS A 53 -4.17 2.52 -7.68
N THR A 54 -3.97 1.52 -6.83
CA THR A 54 -5.03 0.94 -6.02
C THR A 54 -5.53 1.95 -4.98
N VAL A 55 -4.62 2.60 -4.26
CA VAL A 55 -4.98 3.65 -3.31
C VAL A 55 -5.65 4.82 -4.05
N GLU A 56 -5.11 5.27 -5.19
CA GLU A 56 -5.73 6.31 -6.02
C GLU A 56 -7.15 5.96 -6.45
N TYR A 57 -7.38 4.72 -6.89
CA TYR A 57 -8.71 4.27 -7.28
C TYR A 57 -9.69 4.26 -6.10
N ILE A 58 -9.28 3.71 -4.95
CA ILE A 58 -10.10 3.71 -3.72
C ILE A 58 -10.52 5.14 -3.37
N PHE A 59 -9.58 6.09 -3.34
CA PHE A 59 -9.89 7.48 -2.98
C PHE A 59 -10.57 8.28 -4.10
N SER A 60 -10.54 7.82 -5.35
CA SER A 60 -11.38 8.38 -6.41
C SER A 60 -12.88 8.17 -6.13
N ILE A 61 -13.23 7.05 -5.48
CA ILE A 61 -14.58 6.71 -5.07
C ILE A 61 -14.99 7.54 -3.85
N MET A 62 -14.07 7.86 -2.95
CA MET A 62 -14.35 8.60 -1.70
C MET A 62 -14.77 10.06 -1.96
N PRO A 63 -15.47 10.74 -1.02
CA PRO A 63 -15.88 12.14 -1.15
C PRO A 63 -14.73 13.14 -0.95
N VAL A 64 -13.57 12.92 -1.58
CA VAL A 64 -12.39 13.77 -1.38
C VAL A 64 -11.58 13.95 -2.66
N ASP A 65 -11.12 15.17 -2.88
CA ASP A 65 -10.16 15.55 -3.91
C ASP A 65 -8.81 15.78 -3.24
N VAL A 66 -7.86 14.90 -3.53
CA VAL A 66 -6.49 14.97 -3.01
C VAL A 66 -5.64 15.80 -3.96
N ASP A 67 -4.98 16.82 -3.43
CA ASP A 67 -3.96 17.57 -4.16
C ASP A 67 -2.61 16.84 -4.08
N GLY A 68 -2.06 16.50 -5.25
CA GLY A 68 -0.82 15.74 -5.39
C GLY A 68 -0.96 14.23 -5.16
N PRO A 69 0.18 13.51 -5.07
CA PRO A 69 0.18 12.06 -4.91
C PRO A 69 -0.39 11.66 -3.56
N ILE A 70 -1.23 10.62 -3.52
CA ILE A 70 -1.81 10.12 -2.26
C ILE A 70 -0.74 9.42 -1.42
N THR A 71 0.08 8.60 -2.07
CA THR A 71 1.14 7.79 -1.48
C THR A 71 2.47 8.01 -2.20
N THR A 72 3.59 7.66 -1.57
CA THR A 72 4.94 7.78 -2.17
C THR A 72 5.76 6.51 -1.97
N ASP A 73 6.74 6.26 -2.86
CA ASP A 73 7.70 5.17 -2.72
C ASP A 73 8.38 5.17 -1.34
N THR A 74 8.68 6.35 -0.80
CA THR A 74 9.28 6.46 0.55
C THR A 74 8.40 5.89 1.66
N GLN A 75 7.07 5.98 1.54
CA GLN A 75 6.17 5.34 2.52
C GLN A 75 6.13 3.82 2.34
N ILE A 76 6.15 3.33 1.10
CA ILE A 76 6.22 1.90 0.77
C ILE A 76 7.53 1.30 1.31
N ASP A 77 8.65 1.94 1.01
CA ASP A 77 9.97 1.54 1.49
C ASP A 77 10.04 1.55 3.02
N ALA A 78 9.47 2.58 3.67
CA ALA A 78 9.43 2.65 5.12
C ALA A 78 8.67 1.47 5.75
N LEU A 79 7.56 1.03 5.15
CA LEU A 79 6.82 -0.16 5.58
C LEU A 79 7.63 -1.44 5.36
N ARG A 80 8.21 -1.63 4.18
CA ARG A 80 9.05 -2.80 3.86
C ARG A 80 10.25 -2.90 4.82
N MET A 81 10.84 -1.76 5.20
CA MET A 81 11.92 -1.68 6.19
C MET A 81 11.49 -2.06 7.61
N CYS A 82 10.19 -2.14 7.92
CA CYS A 82 9.71 -2.68 9.19
C CYS A 82 9.78 -4.22 9.27
N GLY A 83 10.05 -4.90 8.14
CA GLY A 83 10.28 -6.34 8.07
C GLY A 83 9.02 -7.20 7.87
N GLY A 84 7.85 -6.77 8.35
CA GLY A 84 6.60 -7.55 8.25
C GLY A 84 5.70 -7.23 7.06
N PHE A 85 6.15 -6.39 6.12
CA PHE A 85 5.38 -5.93 4.96
C PHE A 85 5.92 -6.52 3.65
N ASN A 86 5.90 -7.85 3.54
CA ASN A 86 6.25 -8.56 2.29
C ASN A 86 5.06 -8.72 1.34
N ASN A 87 3.83 -8.48 1.83
CA ASN A 87 2.61 -8.55 1.04
C ASN A 87 2.18 -7.14 0.64
N ASP A 88 2.12 -6.87 -0.67
CA ASP A 88 1.74 -5.55 -1.19
C ASP A 88 0.26 -5.22 -0.94
N TRP A 89 -0.61 -6.21 -0.69
CA TRP A 89 -1.96 -5.96 -0.21
C TRP A 89 -1.97 -5.37 1.20
N ASP A 90 -1.10 -5.85 2.11
CA ASP A 90 -0.97 -5.28 3.47
C ASP A 90 -0.45 -3.83 3.40
N THR A 91 0.52 -3.57 2.54
CA THR A 91 1.05 -2.23 2.29
C THR A 91 -0.03 -1.30 1.75
N THR A 92 -0.78 -1.74 0.75
CA THR A 92 -1.90 -0.99 0.16
C THR A 92 -2.98 -0.69 1.19
N TYR A 93 -3.31 -1.67 2.02
CA TYR A 93 -4.31 -1.55 3.08
C TYR A 93 -3.90 -0.52 4.13
N VAL A 94 -2.70 -0.62 4.69
CA VAL A 94 -2.22 0.32 5.72
C VAL A 94 -2.14 1.75 5.19
N LEU A 95 -1.67 1.94 3.96
CA LEU A 95 -1.63 3.27 3.35
C LEU A 95 -3.03 3.82 3.08
N SER A 96 -4.00 2.96 2.77
CA SER A 96 -5.40 3.34 2.63
C SER A 96 -5.99 3.79 3.97
N GLU A 97 -5.77 3.04 5.06
CA GLU A 97 -6.24 3.41 6.40
C GLU A 97 -5.65 4.75 6.86
N TRP A 98 -4.33 4.92 6.69
CA TRP A 98 -3.66 6.15 7.05
C TRP A 98 -4.24 7.34 6.29
N THR A 99 -4.48 7.19 4.99
CA THR A 99 -5.06 8.24 4.16
C THR A 99 -6.47 8.58 4.63
N PHE A 100 -7.29 7.57 4.92
CA PHE A 100 -8.66 7.75 5.41
C PHE A 100 -8.71 8.51 6.74
N LEU A 101 -7.88 8.15 7.71
CA LEU A 101 -7.82 8.80 9.02
C LEU A 101 -7.34 10.26 8.98
N ASN A 102 -6.78 10.68 7.84
CA ASN A 102 -6.33 12.05 7.61
C ASN A 102 -7.25 12.84 6.66
N MET A 103 -8.37 12.24 6.21
CA MET A 103 -9.42 12.98 5.52
C MET A 103 -10.11 13.99 6.46
N PRO A 104 -10.69 15.08 5.92
CA PRO A 104 -11.54 15.98 6.68
C PRO A 104 -12.72 15.24 7.34
N LYS A 105 -12.96 15.50 8.64
CA LYS A 105 -13.98 14.80 9.46
C LYS A 105 -15.37 14.85 8.82
N GLU A 106 -15.73 15.96 8.17
CA GLU A 106 -17.00 16.10 7.43
C GLU A 106 -17.14 15.04 6.33
N CYS A 107 -16.11 14.84 5.51
CA CYS A 107 -16.16 13.86 4.42
C CYS A 107 -16.08 12.42 4.92
N VAL A 108 -15.40 12.19 6.04
CA VAL A 108 -15.44 10.88 6.73
C VAL A 108 -16.86 10.57 7.22
N LYS A 109 -17.56 11.54 7.81
CA LYS A 109 -18.96 11.39 8.23
C LYS A 109 -19.89 11.20 7.03
N TYR A 110 -19.71 11.98 5.97
CA TYR A 110 -20.50 11.82 4.75
C TYR A 110 -20.33 10.43 4.12
N PHE A 111 -19.11 9.89 4.13
CA PHE A 111 -18.85 8.50 3.74
C PHE A 111 -19.60 7.51 4.64
N SER A 112 -19.51 7.67 5.97
CA SER A 112 -20.20 6.83 6.94
C SER A 112 -21.73 6.81 6.77
N ASP A 113 -22.32 7.98 6.49
CA ASP A 113 -23.77 8.10 6.26
C ASP A 113 -24.17 7.37 4.98
N ALA A 114 -23.40 7.50 3.90
CA ALA A 114 -23.63 6.74 2.67
C ALA A 114 -23.48 5.22 2.90
N MET A 115 -22.44 4.80 3.62
CA MET A 115 -22.22 3.40 3.99
C MET A 115 -23.36 2.80 4.82
N SER A 116 -24.04 3.61 5.63
CA SER A 116 -25.17 3.14 6.44
C SER A 116 -26.45 2.93 5.61
N ASN A 117 -26.53 3.51 4.41
CA ASN A 117 -27.65 3.37 3.49
C ASN A 117 -27.43 2.28 2.42
N LEU A 118 -26.27 1.61 2.42
CA LEU A 118 -25.97 0.53 1.50
C LEU A 118 -26.72 -0.76 1.90
N GLU A 119 -27.31 -1.42 0.90
CA GLU A 119 -27.97 -2.70 1.11
C GLU A 119 -26.93 -3.81 1.37
N VAL A 120 -27.22 -4.69 2.33
CA VAL A 120 -26.30 -5.76 2.79
C VAL A 120 -25.94 -6.76 1.67
N SER A 121 -26.80 -6.94 0.66
CA SER A 121 -26.62 -7.91 -0.43
C SER A 121 -26.06 -7.30 -1.73
N SER A 122 -25.50 -6.09 -1.67
CA SER A 122 -24.98 -5.39 -2.86
C SER A 122 -23.68 -6.06 -3.36
N SER A 123 -23.52 -6.22 -4.68
CA SER A 123 -22.23 -6.62 -5.27
C SER A 123 -21.19 -5.50 -5.11
N LEU A 124 -19.89 -5.81 -5.30
CA LEU A 124 -18.84 -4.79 -5.30
C LEU A 124 -19.12 -3.67 -6.32
N THR A 125 -19.54 -4.04 -7.54
CA THR A 125 -19.85 -3.08 -8.59
C THR A 125 -21.03 -2.19 -8.21
N ASP A 126 -22.08 -2.75 -7.60
CA ASP A 126 -23.23 -1.98 -7.12
C ASP A 126 -22.85 -1.02 -5.99
N MET A 127 -22.04 -1.49 -5.04
CA MET A 127 -21.53 -0.67 -3.94
C MET A 127 -20.73 0.53 -4.46
N ILE A 128 -19.79 0.30 -5.38
CA ILE A 128 -18.97 1.38 -5.97
C ILE A 128 -19.86 2.36 -6.73
N ASN A 129 -20.77 1.86 -7.58
CA ASN A 129 -21.68 2.71 -8.34
C ASN A 129 -22.53 3.60 -7.42
N PHE A 130 -23.06 3.04 -6.34
CA PHE A 130 -23.82 3.78 -5.34
C PHE A 130 -22.98 4.88 -4.68
N LEU A 131 -21.78 4.54 -4.20
CA LEU A 131 -20.89 5.49 -3.51
C LEU A 131 -20.41 6.59 -4.46
N SER A 132 -19.91 6.23 -5.65
CA SER A 132 -19.47 7.19 -6.66
C SER A 132 -20.60 8.15 -7.06
N ASN A 133 -21.85 7.69 -7.12
CA ASN A 133 -23.00 8.55 -7.39
C ASN A 133 -23.33 9.47 -6.20
N SER A 134 -23.24 8.96 -4.98
CA SER A 134 -23.47 9.72 -3.74
C SER A 134 -22.48 10.88 -3.58
N PHE A 135 -21.24 10.70 -4.03
CA PHE A 135 -20.15 11.64 -3.78
C PHE A 135 -19.85 12.61 -4.93
N ARG A 136 -20.71 12.71 -5.96
CA ARG A 136 -20.46 13.55 -7.16
C ARG A 136 -20.36 15.05 -6.90
N LYS A 137 -21.08 15.58 -5.90
CA LYS A 137 -21.24 17.04 -5.69
C LYS A 137 -20.58 17.59 -4.43
N ASN A 138 -20.41 16.76 -3.41
CA ASN A 138 -19.94 17.16 -2.08
C ASN A 138 -18.59 16.48 -1.79
N ARG A 139 -17.51 17.04 -2.34
CA ARG A 139 -16.15 16.54 -2.15
C ARG A 139 -15.32 17.55 -1.36
N CYS A 140 -14.61 17.08 -0.34
CA CYS A 140 -13.65 17.90 0.38
C CYS A 140 -12.35 18.01 -0.41
N LYS A 141 -11.58 19.09 -0.20
CA LYS A 141 -10.18 19.14 -0.64
C LYS A 141 -9.26 18.70 0.49
N MET A 142 -8.19 17.98 0.17
CA MET A 142 -7.14 17.65 1.12
C MET A 142 -5.75 17.70 0.47
N SER A 143 -4.73 18.00 1.27
CA SER A 143 -3.33 17.79 0.91
C SER A 143 -2.71 16.81 1.90
N LEU A 144 -1.87 15.91 1.40
CA LEU A 144 -1.30 14.83 2.21
C LEU A 144 0.17 15.02 2.56
N GLN A 145 0.84 16.08 2.11
CA GLN A 145 2.29 16.22 2.28
C GLN A 145 2.74 16.05 3.74
N GLU A 146 2.18 16.83 4.66
CA GLU A 146 2.50 16.73 6.09
C GLU A 146 2.07 15.39 6.71
N HIS A 147 1.00 14.78 6.19
CA HIS A 147 0.49 13.50 6.67
C HIS A 147 1.39 12.34 6.27
N ARG A 148 2.05 12.40 5.10
CA ARG A 148 3.03 11.38 4.68
C ARG A 148 4.27 11.40 5.57
N ASP A 149 4.77 12.58 5.93
CA ASP A 149 5.92 12.71 6.84
C ASP A 149 5.61 12.19 8.24
N LYS A 150 4.40 12.49 8.75
CA LYS A 150 3.91 11.97 10.03
C LYS A 150 3.80 10.44 10.05
N PHE A 151 3.41 9.82 8.94
CA PHE A 151 3.36 8.37 8.81
C PHE A 151 4.75 7.74 8.98
N ILE A 152 5.73 8.25 8.26
CA ILE A 152 7.11 7.76 8.33
C ILE A 152 7.67 7.96 9.74
N GLU A 153 7.40 9.10 10.37
CA GLU A 153 7.81 9.36 11.75
C GLU A 153 7.13 8.43 12.76
N MET A 154 5.86 8.09 12.56
CA MET A 154 5.15 7.09 13.35
C MET A 154 5.84 5.73 13.26
N LEU A 155 6.11 5.23 12.05
CA LEU A 155 6.82 3.96 11.84
C LEU A 155 8.20 3.97 12.50
N ARG A 156 8.97 5.06 12.34
CA ARG A 156 10.28 5.22 13.00
C ARG A 156 10.19 5.15 14.51
N LYS A 157 9.16 5.75 15.12
CA LYS A 157 8.96 5.70 16.58
C LYS A 157 8.64 4.28 17.04
N LEU A 158 7.79 3.55 16.32
CA LEU A 158 7.46 2.15 16.63
C LEU A 158 8.70 1.25 16.48
N MET A 159 9.51 1.45 15.44
CA MET A 159 10.75 0.71 15.22
C MET A 159 11.85 1.00 16.26
N LYS A 160 11.69 2.00 17.14
CA LYS A 160 12.59 2.19 18.30
C LYS A 160 12.30 1.20 19.42
N SER A 161 11.05 0.74 19.55
CA SER A 161 10.62 -0.19 20.60
C SER A 161 10.45 -1.63 20.10
N LYS A 162 10.37 -1.84 18.78
CA LYS A 162 10.27 -3.16 18.15
C LYS A 162 11.24 -3.28 16.98
N THR A 163 11.80 -4.47 16.79
CA THR A 163 12.69 -4.79 15.66
C THR A 163 11.94 -5.27 14.42
N TYR A 164 10.64 -5.53 14.55
CA TYR A 164 9.77 -6.05 13.51
C TYR A 164 8.36 -5.50 13.74
N LEU A 165 7.68 -5.06 12.68
CA LEU A 165 6.27 -4.69 12.70
C LEU A 165 5.56 -5.37 11.54
N ASP A 166 4.42 -5.99 11.83
CA ASP A 166 3.48 -6.48 10.83
C ASP A 166 2.25 -5.58 10.71
N ARG A 167 1.30 -5.95 9.85
CA ARG A 167 0.04 -5.23 9.69
C ARG A 167 -0.73 -5.07 10.99
N TYR A 168 -0.78 -6.10 11.85
CA TYR A 168 -1.63 -6.08 13.05
C TYR A 168 -1.09 -5.13 14.13
N ASP A 169 0.24 -4.99 14.20
CA ASP A 169 0.88 -3.95 15.00
C ASP A 169 0.44 -2.56 14.54
N ILE A 170 0.36 -2.33 13.22
CA ILE A 170 -0.09 -1.05 12.66
C ILE A 170 -1.61 -0.86 12.83
N ASP A 171 -2.43 -1.90 12.66
CA ASP A 171 -3.88 -1.86 12.90
C ASP A 171 -4.19 -1.33 14.31
N THR A 172 -3.44 -1.80 15.31
CA THR A 172 -3.58 -1.36 16.71
C THR A 172 -3.33 0.15 16.85
N ILE A 173 -2.34 0.68 16.14
CA ILE A 173 -2.03 2.11 16.14
C ILE A 173 -3.10 2.91 15.37
N MET A 174 -3.58 2.39 14.25
CA MET A 174 -4.70 3.00 13.49
C MET A 174 -5.97 3.08 14.35
N ASP A 175 -6.25 2.04 15.14
CA ASP A 175 -7.38 2.02 16.08
C ASP A 175 -7.24 3.08 17.18
N MET A 176 -6.04 3.25 17.73
CA MET A 176 -5.76 4.31 18.72
C MET A 176 -5.96 5.70 18.12
N ILE A 177 -5.44 5.94 16.91
CA ILE A 177 -5.60 7.22 16.19
C ILE A 177 -7.07 7.48 15.87
N ALA A 178 -7.81 6.45 15.44
CA ALA A 178 -9.23 6.55 15.18
C ALA A 178 -10.01 6.88 16.46
N ALA A 179 -9.69 6.27 17.60
CA ALA A 179 -10.31 6.58 18.88
C ALA A 179 -10.04 8.03 19.31
N GLU A 180 -8.80 8.51 19.19
CA GLU A 180 -8.44 9.91 19.49
C GLU A 180 -9.21 10.91 18.61
N LYS A 181 -9.47 10.56 17.36
CA LYS A 181 -10.22 11.39 16.40
C LYS A 181 -11.74 11.24 16.49
N GLU A 182 -12.24 10.33 17.32
CA GLU A 182 -13.65 9.91 17.40
C GLU A 182 -14.17 9.35 16.05
N LEU A 183 -13.34 8.54 15.38
CA LEU A 183 -13.57 7.94 14.07
C LEU A 183 -13.59 6.39 14.09
N THR A 184 -13.73 5.77 15.26
CA THR A 184 -13.64 4.30 15.40
C THR A 184 -14.70 3.56 14.56
N ASN A 185 -15.94 4.06 14.51
CA ASN A 185 -16.98 3.42 13.70
C ASN A 185 -16.73 3.58 12.20
N GLU A 186 -16.24 4.76 11.83
CA GLU A 186 -15.97 5.16 10.46
C GLU A 186 -14.78 4.38 9.90
N LEU A 187 -13.72 4.19 10.68
CA LEU A 187 -12.61 3.31 10.32
C LEU A 187 -13.09 1.88 10.11
N ARG A 188 -13.96 1.36 11.00
CA ARG A 188 -14.55 0.03 10.84
C ARG A 188 -15.38 -0.09 9.55
N GLN A 189 -16.16 0.94 9.20
CA GLN A 189 -16.90 0.97 7.92
C GLN A 189 -15.95 1.05 6.73
N PHE A 190 -14.86 1.81 6.83
CA PHE A 190 -13.84 1.89 5.79
C PHE A 190 -13.15 0.54 5.58
N ARG A 191 -12.78 -0.18 6.64
CA ARG A 191 -12.26 -1.56 6.56
C ARG A 191 -13.24 -2.50 5.87
N LYS A 192 -14.54 -2.40 6.16
CA LYS A 192 -15.59 -3.16 5.46
C LYS A 192 -15.69 -2.80 3.98
N PHE A 193 -15.56 -1.52 3.64
CA PHE A 193 -15.55 -1.04 2.25
C PHE A 193 -14.34 -1.58 1.48
N LEU A 194 -13.15 -1.62 2.10
CA LEU A 194 -11.97 -2.27 1.51
C LEU A 194 -12.16 -3.79 1.37
N GLY A 195 -12.85 -4.41 2.33
CA GLY A 195 -13.10 -5.85 2.38
C GLY A 195 -11.85 -6.68 2.68
N TYR A 196 -10.80 -6.07 3.26
CA TYR A 196 -9.51 -6.72 3.49
C TYR A 196 -9.37 -7.20 4.96
N PRO A 197 -8.83 -8.40 5.22
CA PRO A 197 -8.41 -9.43 4.25
C PRO A 197 -9.61 -10.12 3.58
N GLY A 198 -9.45 -10.52 2.31
CA GLY A 198 -10.48 -11.21 1.55
C GLY A 198 -9.98 -11.66 0.17
N ASN A 199 -10.87 -12.21 -0.65
CA ASN A 199 -10.52 -12.81 -1.96
C ASN A 199 -10.86 -11.89 -3.14
N PHE A 200 -10.24 -12.16 -4.28
CA PHE A 200 -10.61 -11.55 -5.56
C PHE A 200 -12.11 -11.70 -5.85
N GLY A 201 -12.75 -10.63 -6.31
CA GLY A 201 -14.19 -10.55 -6.59
C GLY A 201 -15.08 -10.23 -5.38
N GLU A 202 -14.57 -10.37 -4.15
CA GLU A 202 -15.29 -10.07 -2.91
C GLU A 202 -14.65 -8.91 -2.12
N CYS A 203 -13.32 -8.86 -2.11
CA CYS A 203 -12.53 -7.81 -1.48
C CYS A 203 -12.20 -6.73 -2.50
N LEU A 204 -12.68 -5.50 -2.28
CA LEU A 204 -12.41 -4.37 -3.17
C LEU A 204 -10.90 -4.16 -3.37
N LEU A 205 -10.14 -4.14 -2.27
CA LEU A 205 -8.71 -3.86 -2.32
C LEU A 205 -7.95 -4.88 -3.15
N VAL A 206 -8.17 -6.18 -2.89
CA VAL A 206 -7.49 -7.27 -3.63
C VAL A 206 -7.92 -7.27 -5.09
N THR A 207 -9.22 -7.10 -5.35
CA THR A 207 -9.76 -7.10 -6.73
C THR A 207 -9.15 -5.96 -7.56
N VAL A 208 -9.12 -4.74 -7.03
CA VAL A 208 -8.55 -3.58 -7.73
C VAL A 208 -7.04 -3.77 -7.92
N PHE A 209 -6.34 -4.21 -6.89
CA PHE A 209 -4.89 -4.42 -6.97
C PHE A 209 -4.53 -5.42 -8.07
N ASP A 210 -5.17 -6.58 -8.06
CA ASP A 210 -4.89 -7.66 -9.01
C ASP A 210 -5.39 -7.32 -10.42
N GLU A 211 -6.54 -6.65 -10.52
CA GLU A 211 -7.00 -5.75 -11.60
C GLU A 211 -5.84 -5.08 -12.35
N LEU A 212 -5.16 -4.21 -11.60
CA LEU A 212 -4.12 -3.35 -12.12
C LEU A 212 -2.81 -4.12 -12.35
N PHE A 213 -2.47 -5.04 -11.45
CA PHE A 213 -1.21 -5.76 -11.50
C PHE A 213 -1.17 -6.77 -12.65
N TYR A 214 -2.14 -7.69 -12.70
CA TYR A 214 -2.22 -8.75 -13.72
C TYR A 214 -2.83 -8.28 -15.04
N GLY A 215 -3.70 -7.26 -15.01
CA GLY A 215 -4.46 -6.85 -16.18
C GLY A 215 -5.46 -7.90 -16.65
N ALA A 216 -6.16 -7.63 -17.74
CA ALA A 216 -7.29 -8.45 -18.18
C ALA A 216 -6.90 -9.91 -18.46
N GLU A 217 -5.83 -10.12 -19.23
CA GLU A 217 -5.35 -11.48 -19.58
C GLU A 217 -4.84 -12.23 -18.35
N GLY A 218 -4.11 -11.56 -17.46
CA GLY A 218 -3.57 -12.18 -16.26
C GLY A 218 -4.67 -12.54 -15.25
N VAL A 219 -5.69 -11.70 -15.10
CA VAL A 219 -6.87 -12.02 -14.27
C VAL A 219 -7.62 -13.23 -14.81
N GLU A 220 -7.85 -13.30 -16.13
CA GLU A 220 -8.50 -14.47 -16.73
C GLU A 220 -7.68 -15.74 -16.52
N ALA A 221 -6.35 -15.66 -16.63
CA ALA A 221 -5.46 -16.78 -16.39
C ALA A 221 -5.41 -17.24 -14.91
N VAL A 222 -5.41 -16.31 -13.95
CA VAL A 222 -5.28 -16.61 -12.52
C VAL A 222 -6.62 -16.98 -11.88
N TYR A 223 -7.68 -16.25 -12.20
CA TYR A 223 -8.97 -16.34 -11.52
C TYR A 223 -10.07 -17.00 -12.36
N ASN A 224 -9.80 -17.32 -13.63
CA ASN A 224 -10.77 -17.92 -14.55
C ASN A 224 -12.08 -17.11 -14.63
N THR A 225 -11.96 -15.79 -14.55
CA THR A 225 -13.05 -14.82 -14.68
C THR A 225 -12.52 -13.56 -15.36
N LYS A 226 -13.41 -12.72 -15.87
CA LYS A 226 -13.05 -11.40 -16.40
C LYS A 226 -12.85 -10.38 -15.28
N PRO A 227 -12.02 -9.34 -15.49
CA PRO A 227 -11.92 -8.22 -14.56
C PRO A 227 -13.25 -7.49 -14.42
N PHE A 228 -13.52 -6.97 -13.22
CA PHE A 228 -14.69 -6.18 -12.86
C PHE A 228 -14.52 -4.69 -13.18
N PHE A 229 -13.31 -4.14 -13.05
CA PHE A 229 -13.08 -2.69 -13.11
C PHE A 229 -12.12 -2.26 -14.23
N PHE A 230 -11.08 -3.04 -14.54
CA PHE A 230 -10.03 -2.65 -15.49
C PHE A 230 -9.84 -3.68 -16.59
N ASN A 231 -9.99 -3.24 -17.84
CA ASN A 231 -9.82 -4.09 -19.02
C ASN A 231 -8.60 -3.68 -19.86
N GLY A 232 -7.42 -3.65 -19.23
CA GLY A 232 -6.16 -3.21 -19.86
C GLY A 232 -4.99 -4.15 -19.59
N PRO A 233 -3.79 -3.84 -20.11
CA PRO A 233 -2.58 -4.62 -19.85
C PRO A 233 -2.17 -4.51 -18.38
N GLY A 234 -1.61 -5.59 -17.85
CA GLY A 234 -1.15 -5.66 -16.46
C GLY A 234 0.15 -4.90 -16.25
N LEU A 235 0.30 -4.29 -15.08
CA LEU A 235 1.52 -3.59 -14.69
C LEU A 235 2.74 -4.50 -14.58
N PHE A 236 2.56 -5.81 -14.32
CA PHE A 236 3.66 -6.79 -14.30
C PHE A 236 4.45 -6.82 -15.63
N GLN A 237 3.82 -6.45 -16.75
CA GLN A 237 4.47 -6.40 -18.06
C GLN A 237 5.52 -5.28 -18.18
N ASN A 238 5.54 -4.33 -17.22
CA ASN A 238 6.51 -3.23 -17.21
C ASN A 238 7.81 -3.58 -16.48
N GLU A 239 7.91 -4.77 -15.90
CA GLU A 239 9.09 -5.23 -15.18
C GLU A 239 10.30 -5.34 -16.11
N LYS A 240 11.46 -4.94 -15.59
CA LYS A 240 12.71 -4.89 -16.37
C LYS A 240 13.84 -5.55 -15.60
N PRO A 241 14.72 -6.32 -16.25
CA PRO A 241 15.94 -6.79 -15.60
C PRO A 241 16.81 -5.61 -15.12
N LEU A 242 17.21 -5.62 -13.86
CA LEU A 242 18.18 -4.67 -13.28
C LEU A 242 19.61 -5.01 -13.68
N ILE A 243 19.87 -6.29 -13.93
CA ILE A 243 21.17 -6.80 -14.36
C ILE A 243 21.05 -7.20 -15.83
N LYS A 244 22.01 -6.75 -16.63
CA LYS A 244 22.20 -7.18 -18.02
C LYS A 244 23.53 -7.92 -18.10
N GLU A 245 23.56 -8.99 -18.88
CA GLU A 245 24.78 -9.74 -19.21
C GLU A 245 25.85 -8.86 -19.86
#